data_AF-A0A959JT48-F1
#
_entry.id   AF-A0A959JT48-F1
#
_cell.length_a   1.000
_cell.length_b   1.000
_cell.length_c   1.000
_cell.angle_alpha   90.00
_cell.angle_beta   90.00
_cell.angle_gamma   90.00
#
_symmetry.space_group_name_H-M   'P 1'
#
loop_
_entity.id
_entity.type
_entity.pdbx_description
1 polymer ?
#
loop_
_entity_poly.entity_id
_entity_poly.type
_entity_poly.pdbx_seq_one_letter_code
_entity_poly.pdbx_strand_id
1 'polypeptide(L)'
;MHKFLLATLLVLTGMGLWAQKSIPPPPNPPRLVNDYAGMLSAGEKQRLEDKLVAYNDSTSTQIAIVIEASLKGEDIFDYSYRIAESWGIGGGENNNGVLIYVAQNDRKVRIQTGYGVEHFLPDVMAKRIIENI
;
A
#
# COMPACT_ATOMS: atom_id res chain seq x y z
N MET A 1 -33.39 -39.26 2.54
CA MET A 1 -33.21 -37.84 2.94
C MET A 1 -31.80 -37.53 3.44
N HIS A 2 -31.08 -38.44 4.12
CA HIS A 2 -29.69 -38.19 4.57
C HIS A 2 -28.64 -38.02 3.46
N LYS A 3 -28.83 -38.65 2.28
CA LYS A 3 -27.90 -38.55 1.14
C LYS A 3 -27.87 -37.15 0.50
N PHE A 4 -28.97 -36.40 0.59
CA PHE A 4 -29.04 -35.01 0.10
C PHE A 4 -28.37 -34.03 1.08
N LEU A 5 -28.45 -34.28 2.40
CA LEU A 5 -27.78 -33.46 3.41
C LEU A 5 -26.24 -33.54 3.34
N LEU A 6 -25.68 -34.73 3.03
CA LEU A 6 -24.23 -34.86 2.83
C LEU A 6 -23.73 -34.10 1.59
N ALA A 7 -24.54 -34.04 0.52
CA ALA A 7 -24.19 -33.30 -0.68
C ALA A 7 -24.24 -31.77 -0.47
N THR A 8 -25.14 -31.27 0.38
CA THR A 8 -25.20 -29.84 0.71
C THR A 8 -24.03 -29.40 1.60
N LEU A 9 -23.57 -30.28 2.52
CA LEU A 9 -22.42 -29.99 3.38
C LEU A 9 -21.09 -29.95 2.61
N LEU A 10 -20.97 -30.76 1.54
CA LEU A 10 -19.75 -30.81 0.70
C LEU A 10 -19.63 -29.59 -0.24
N VAL A 11 -20.75 -28.96 -0.61
CA VAL A 11 -20.76 -27.77 -1.48
C VAL A 11 -20.33 -26.51 -0.71
N LEU A 12 -20.57 -26.44 0.61
CA LEU A 12 -20.11 -25.31 1.44
C LEU A 12 -18.60 -25.30 1.71
N THR A 13 -17.91 -26.44 1.60
CA THR A 13 -16.45 -26.53 1.75
C THR A 13 -15.67 -26.15 0.48
N GLY A 14 -16.37 -25.93 -0.65
CA GLY A 14 -15.76 -25.59 -1.93
C GLY A 14 -15.58 -24.10 -2.21
N MET A 15 -16.10 -23.22 -1.34
CA MET A 15 -15.78 -21.80 -1.40
C MET A 15 -14.34 -21.63 -0.94
N GLY A 16 -13.42 -21.53 -1.90
CA GLY A 16 -12.01 -21.24 -1.63
C GLY A 16 -11.90 -20.04 -0.69
N LEU A 17 -11.31 -20.26 0.47
CA LEU A 17 -10.91 -19.19 1.38
C LEU A 17 -9.86 -18.36 0.65
N TRP A 18 -10.28 -17.26 0.01
CA TRP A 18 -9.37 -16.22 -0.44
C TRP A 18 -8.82 -15.56 0.82
N ALA A 19 -7.71 -16.11 1.33
CA ALA A 19 -7.03 -15.55 2.48
C ALA A 19 -6.52 -14.16 2.09
N GLN A 20 -6.93 -13.15 2.85
CA GLN A 20 -6.45 -11.80 2.68
C GLN A 20 -4.93 -11.79 2.89
N LYS A 21 -4.20 -11.26 1.92
CA LYS A 21 -2.78 -10.94 1.97
C LYS A 21 -2.49 -10.15 3.24
N SER A 22 -1.52 -10.67 3.99
CA SER A 22 -1.03 -10.07 5.22
C SER A 22 -0.37 -8.73 4.92
N ILE A 23 -0.64 -7.74 5.76
CA ILE A 23 0.06 -6.45 5.73
C ILE A 23 1.45 -6.64 6.34
N PRO A 24 2.53 -6.20 5.68
CA PRO A 24 3.85 -6.20 6.30
C PRO A 24 3.84 -5.30 7.54
N PRO A 25 4.52 -5.67 8.64
CA PRO A 25 4.62 -4.78 9.79
C PRO A 25 5.36 -3.49 9.41
N PRO A 26 5.06 -2.36 10.06
CA PRO A 26 5.82 -1.13 9.85
C PRO A 26 7.29 -1.37 10.20
N PRO A 27 8.22 -0.75 9.45
CA PRO A 27 9.65 -0.96 9.65
C PRO A 27 10.10 -0.47 11.02
N ASN A 28 11.01 -1.22 11.65
CA ASN A 28 11.71 -0.83 12.87
C ASN A 28 13.22 -1.05 12.68
N PRO A 29 14.05 0.01 12.58
CA PRO A 29 13.70 1.42 12.77
C PRO A 29 12.77 1.96 11.67
N PRO A 30 12.04 3.08 11.92
CA PRO A 30 11.16 3.69 10.92
C PRO A 30 11.88 4.04 9.62
N ARG A 31 11.23 3.79 8.49
CA ARG A 31 11.71 4.08 7.14
C ARG A 31 10.56 4.52 6.25
N LEU A 32 10.81 5.50 5.40
CA LEU A 32 9.87 5.97 4.39
C LEU A 32 9.97 5.15 3.09
N VAL A 33 11.12 4.53 2.78
CA VAL A 33 11.27 3.69 1.57
C VAL A 33 11.42 2.21 1.92
N ASN A 34 10.38 1.43 1.61
CA ASN A 34 10.26 0.02 1.96
C ASN A 34 10.12 -0.83 0.71
N ASP A 35 11.26 -1.25 0.15
CA ASP A 35 11.33 -2.10 -1.04
C ASP A 35 11.60 -3.56 -0.66
N TYR A 36 10.53 -4.35 -0.69
CA TYR A 36 10.50 -5.79 -0.47
C TYR A 36 10.63 -6.60 -1.76
N ALA A 37 10.63 -5.94 -2.93
CA ALA A 37 10.76 -6.57 -4.23
C ALA A 37 12.21 -6.58 -4.74
N GLY A 38 13.09 -5.78 -4.11
CA GLY A 38 14.48 -5.61 -4.54
C GLY A 38 14.59 -4.81 -5.84
N MET A 39 13.63 -3.92 -6.08
CA MET A 39 13.56 -3.09 -7.29
C MET A 39 14.59 -1.97 -7.29
N LEU A 40 15.02 -1.49 -6.11
CA LEU A 40 15.95 -0.39 -5.95
C LEU A 40 17.32 -0.89 -5.49
N SER A 41 18.39 -0.35 -6.09
CA SER A 41 19.73 -0.50 -5.52
C SER A 41 19.82 0.18 -4.15
N ALA A 42 20.81 -0.22 -3.33
CA ALA A 42 21.03 0.39 -2.02
C ALA A 42 21.22 1.91 -2.10
N GLY A 43 21.94 2.40 -3.12
CA GLY A 43 22.15 3.83 -3.34
C GLY A 43 20.89 4.59 -3.75
N GLU A 44 20.03 3.99 -4.58
CA GLU A 44 18.74 4.60 -4.96
C GLU A 44 17.79 4.64 -3.77
N LYS A 45 17.69 3.54 -3.02
CA LYS A 45 16.89 3.45 -1.80
C LYS A 45 17.30 4.52 -0.79
N GLN A 46 18.60 4.70 -0.56
CA GLN A 46 19.08 5.71 0.39
C GLN A 46 18.82 7.14 -0.10
N ARG A 47 19.12 7.46 -1.37
CA ARG A 47 18.85 8.79 -1.93
C ARG A 47 17.37 9.15 -1.87
N LEU A 48 16.50 8.18 -2.12
CA LEU A 48 15.06 8.37 -2.05
C LEU A 48 14.60 8.56 -0.60
N GLU A 49 15.11 7.76 0.34
CA GLU A 49 14.87 7.94 1.77
C GLU A 49 15.24 9.35 2.23
N ASP A 50 16.46 9.79 1.95
CA ASP A 50 16.95 11.11 2.37
C ASP A 50 16.07 12.25 1.82
N LYS A 51 15.62 12.11 0.57
CA LYS A 51 14.70 13.07 -0.07
C LYS A 51 13.35 13.12 0.63
N LEU A 52 12.76 11.96 0.95
CA LEU A 52 11.45 11.90 1.60
C LEU A 52 11.51 12.38 3.05
N VAL A 53 12.60 12.07 3.77
CA VAL A 53 12.84 12.59 5.12
C VAL A 53 12.93 14.12 5.09
N ALA A 54 13.76 14.69 4.21
CA ALA A 54 13.89 16.15 4.08
C ALA A 54 12.57 16.83 3.68
N TYR A 55 11.74 16.17 2.86
CA TYR A 55 10.42 16.66 2.50
C TYR A 55 9.46 16.64 3.70
N ASN A 56 9.44 15.55 4.46
CA ASN A 56 8.66 15.44 5.69
C ASN A 56 9.06 16.51 6.71
N ASP A 57 10.35 16.73 6.92
CA ASP A 57 10.85 17.71 7.89
C ASP A 57 10.49 19.15 7.50
N SER A 58 10.48 19.47 6.21
CA SER A 58 10.20 20.83 5.71
C SER A 58 8.72 21.14 5.50
N THR A 59 7.87 20.13 5.30
CA THR A 59 6.45 20.33 4.94
C THR A 59 5.47 19.69 5.93
N SER A 60 5.97 18.89 6.88
CA SER A 60 5.14 18.04 7.74
C SER A 60 4.21 17.10 6.95
N THR A 61 4.58 16.77 5.71
CA THR A 61 3.89 15.80 4.86
C THR A 61 4.70 14.51 4.78
N GLN A 62 4.13 13.42 5.28
CA GLN A 62 4.80 12.13 5.31
C GLN A 62 4.50 11.37 4.02
N ILE A 63 5.50 11.24 3.15
CA ILE A 63 5.41 10.39 1.95
C ILE A 63 6.17 9.09 2.25
N ALA A 64 5.46 7.96 2.19
CA ALA A 64 6.04 6.63 2.30
C ALA A 64 5.86 5.85 0.99
N ILE A 65 6.83 4.98 0.70
CA ILE A 65 6.88 4.14 -0.49
C ILE A 65 6.97 2.69 -0.04
N VAL A 66 6.07 1.86 -0.56
CA VAL A 66 6.07 0.41 -0.35
C VAL A 66 6.09 -0.29 -1.70
N ILE A 67 7.12 -1.09 -1.94
CA ILE A 67 7.29 -1.88 -3.16
C ILE A 67 7.25 -3.35 -2.78
N GLU A 68 6.31 -4.09 -3.36
CA GLU A 68 6.20 -5.53 -3.21
C GLU A 68 6.17 -6.23 -4.57
N ALA A 69 6.54 -7.51 -4.58
CA ALA A 69 6.56 -8.28 -5.80
C ALA A 69 5.17 -8.40 -6.45
N SER A 70 4.11 -8.64 -5.66
CA SER A 70 2.76 -8.80 -6.21
C SER A 70 1.63 -8.54 -5.21
N LEU A 71 0.46 -8.16 -5.72
CA LEU A 71 -0.82 -8.08 -4.99
C LEU A 71 -1.41 -9.44 -4.65
N LYS A 72 -0.95 -10.53 -5.29
CA LYS A 72 -1.51 -11.89 -5.15
C LYS A 72 -3.02 -11.96 -5.40
N GLY A 73 -3.51 -11.16 -6.35
CA GLY A 73 -4.92 -11.13 -6.73
C GLY A 73 -5.80 -10.16 -5.95
N GLU A 74 -5.28 -9.43 -4.97
CA GLU A 74 -6.03 -8.37 -4.28
C GLU A 74 -6.21 -7.11 -5.12
N ASP A 75 -7.26 -6.36 -4.80
CA ASP A 75 -7.43 -5.01 -5.30
C ASP A 75 -6.36 -4.08 -4.73
N ILE A 76 -5.78 -3.25 -5.60
CA ILE A 76 -4.66 -2.38 -5.22
C ILE A 76 -5.10 -1.25 -4.29
N PHE A 77 -6.31 -0.72 -4.48
CA PHE A 77 -6.82 0.37 -3.67
C PHE A 77 -7.02 -0.11 -2.23
N ASP A 78 -7.77 -1.19 -2.05
CA ASP A 78 -8.08 -1.74 -0.72
C ASP A 78 -6.81 -2.21 0.00
N TYR A 79 -5.93 -2.92 -0.70
CA TYR A 79 -4.71 -3.43 -0.11
C TYR A 79 -3.76 -2.30 0.30
N SER A 80 -3.56 -1.28 -0.55
CA SER A 80 -2.68 -0.17 -0.19
C SER A 80 -3.29 0.73 0.90
N TYR A 81 -4.61 0.88 0.94
CA TYR A 81 -5.28 1.61 2.02
C TYR A 81 -5.02 0.96 3.38
N ARG A 82 -5.15 -0.37 3.47
CA ARG A 82 -4.84 -1.13 4.69
C ARG A 82 -3.39 -0.99 5.15
N ILE A 83 -2.44 -0.89 4.22
CA ILE A 83 -1.05 -0.58 4.57
C ILE A 83 -0.98 0.81 5.22
N ALA A 84 -1.56 1.83 4.57
CA ALA A 84 -1.50 3.20 5.07
C ALA A 84 -2.11 3.36 6.46
N GLU A 85 -3.28 2.74 6.68
CA GLU A 85 -3.96 2.73 7.98
C GLU A 85 -3.13 1.96 9.03
N SER A 86 -2.70 0.74 8.72
CA SER A 86 -1.94 -0.10 9.66
C SER A 86 -0.61 0.52 10.07
N TRP A 87 0.01 1.30 9.20
CA TRP A 87 1.29 1.96 9.46
C TRP A 87 1.13 3.35 10.07
N GLY A 88 -0.09 3.89 10.13
CA GLY A 88 -0.37 5.25 10.62
C GLY A 88 0.31 6.33 9.77
N ILE A 89 0.37 6.15 8.44
CA ILE A 89 1.04 7.08 7.54
C ILE A 89 0.28 8.42 7.52
N GLY A 90 0.98 9.52 7.79
CA GLY A 90 0.39 10.85 7.91
C GLY A 90 0.13 11.32 9.33
N GLY A 91 0.36 10.45 10.32
CA GLY A 91 0.07 10.73 11.72
C GLY A 91 -1.44 10.82 12.01
N GLY A 92 -1.78 10.99 13.28
CA GLY A 92 -3.17 11.06 13.76
C GLY A 92 -3.91 12.30 13.26
N GLU A 93 -3.90 13.39 14.06
CA GLU A 93 -4.84 14.51 13.92
C GLU A 93 -4.79 15.24 12.57
N ASN A 94 -3.62 15.33 11.92
CA ASN A 94 -3.48 16.08 10.67
C ASN A 94 -3.67 15.21 9.43
N ASN A 95 -3.47 13.89 9.52
CA ASN A 95 -3.59 12.95 8.41
C ASN A 95 -2.85 13.43 7.13
N ASN A 96 -1.62 13.94 7.30
CA ASN A 96 -0.79 14.54 6.24
C ASN A 96 0.03 13.47 5.50
N GLY A 97 -0.58 12.32 5.24
CA GLY A 97 0.09 11.12 4.72
C GLY A 97 -0.09 10.94 3.23
N VAL A 98 0.95 10.44 2.57
CA VAL A 98 0.86 9.89 1.21
C VAL A 98 1.55 8.53 1.21
N LEU A 99 0.85 7.50 0.72
CA LEU A 99 1.47 6.22 0.42
C LEU A 99 1.57 6.05 -1.09
N ILE A 100 2.77 5.82 -1.60
CA ILE A 100 3.00 5.33 -2.95
C ILE A 100 3.24 3.82 -2.86
N TYR A 101 2.27 3.04 -3.32
CA TYR A 101 2.34 1.60 -3.37
C TYR A 101 2.66 1.12 -4.79
N VAL A 102 3.59 0.18 -4.90
CA VAL A 102 4.01 -0.43 -6.17
C VAL A 102 3.94 -1.96 -6.05
N ALA A 103 3.19 -2.58 -6.95
CA ALA A 103 3.21 -4.03 -7.16
C ALA A 103 3.93 -4.36 -8.46
N GLN A 104 5.20 -4.79 -8.35
CA GLN A 104 6.12 -4.89 -9.48
C GLN A 104 5.63 -5.85 -10.57
N ASN A 105 5.27 -7.09 -10.22
CA ASN A 105 4.86 -8.11 -11.18
C ASN A 105 3.48 -7.83 -11.77
N ASP A 106 2.60 -7.18 -11.00
CA ASP A 106 1.27 -6.76 -11.45
C ASP A 106 1.34 -5.51 -12.35
N ARG A 107 2.47 -4.80 -12.38
CA ARG A 107 2.65 -3.50 -13.05
C ARG A 107 1.58 -2.48 -12.66
N LYS A 108 1.26 -2.43 -11.36
CA LYS A 108 0.29 -1.50 -10.80
C LYS A 108 0.95 -0.56 -9.80
N VAL A 109 0.54 0.69 -9.83
CA VAL A 109 0.94 1.74 -8.89
C VAL A 109 -0.32 2.38 -8.33
N ARG A 110 -0.31 2.72 -7.04
CA ARG A 110 -1.37 3.47 -6.39
C ARG A 110 -0.76 4.51 -5.47
N ILE A 111 -1.35 5.71 -5.48
CA ILE A 111 -1.03 6.77 -4.54
C ILE A 111 -2.27 6.92 -3.65
N GLN A 112 -2.13 6.64 -2.36
CA GLN A 112 -3.15 6.94 -1.36
C GLN A 112 -2.81 8.26 -0.69
N THR A 113 -3.84 9.09 -0.50
CA THR A 113 -3.73 10.44 0.03
C THR A 113 -4.54 10.54 1.31
N GLY A 114 -3.92 11.00 2.39
CA GLY A 114 -4.59 11.34 3.63
C GLY A 114 -5.37 12.65 3.52
N TYR A 115 -6.31 12.86 4.43
CA TYR A 115 -7.21 14.02 4.39
C TYR A 115 -6.46 15.37 4.39
N GLY A 116 -5.38 15.47 5.17
CA GLY A 116 -4.61 16.71 5.27
C GLY A 116 -3.87 17.10 3.99
N VAL A 117 -3.69 16.15 3.06
CA VAL A 117 -3.02 16.40 1.77
C VAL A 117 -3.97 16.58 0.60
N GLU A 118 -5.26 16.25 0.75
CA GLU A 118 -6.22 16.27 -0.36
C GLU A 118 -6.38 17.65 -1.00
N HIS A 119 -6.16 18.73 -0.25
CA HIS A 119 -6.26 20.09 -0.79
C HIS A 119 -5.22 20.38 -1.88
N PHE A 120 -4.03 19.76 -1.81
CA PHE A 120 -2.95 19.99 -2.77
C PHE A 120 -2.61 18.76 -3.63
N LEU A 121 -2.93 17.56 -3.16
CA LEU A 121 -2.83 16.31 -3.92
C LEU A 121 -4.18 15.55 -3.91
N PRO A 122 -5.21 16.02 -4.63
CA PRO A 122 -6.45 15.26 -4.80
C PRO A 122 -6.25 13.97 -5.59
N ASP A 123 -7.16 12.99 -5.45
CA ASP A 123 -7.09 11.70 -6.14
C ASP A 123 -6.96 11.83 -7.68
N VAL A 124 -7.63 12.82 -8.29
CA VAL A 124 -7.49 13.09 -9.74
C VAL A 124 -6.07 13.49 -10.13
N MET A 125 -5.37 14.25 -9.28
CA MET A 125 -3.98 14.63 -9.51
C MET A 125 -3.05 13.43 -9.30
N ALA A 126 -3.29 12.64 -8.25
CA ALA A 126 -2.57 11.39 -8.00
C ALA A 126 -2.69 10.41 -9.18
N LYS A 127 -3.90 10.23 -9.73
CA LYS A 127 -4.13 9.41 -10.93
C LYS A 127 -3.38 9.95 -12.15
N ARG A 128 -3.43 11.26 -12.39
CA ARG A 128 -2.68 11.91 -13.48
C ARG A 128 -1.17 11.74 -13.34
N ILE A 129 -0.62 11.76 -12.12
CA ILE A 129 0.81 11.51 -11.91
C ILE A 129 1.17 10.10 -12.39
N ILE A 130 0.35 9.09 -12.06
CA ILE A 130 0.59 7.70 -12.47
C ILE A 130 0.47 7.53 -14.00
N GLU A 131 -0.52 8.18 -14.62
CA GLU A 131 -0.79 8.06 -16.07
C GLU A 131 0.27 8.73 -16.97
N ASN A 132 1.06 9.66 -16.43
CA ASN A 132 2.06 10.43 -17.18
C ASN A 132 3.50 9.91 -17.01
N ILE A 133 3.68 8.68 -16.52
CA ILE A 133 4.99 8.01 -16.35
C ILE A 133 5.23 7.01 -17.48
#